data_AF-A0A2K9NNL8-F1
#
_entry.id   AF-A0A2K9NNL8-F1
#
_cell.length_a   1.000
_cell.length_b   1.000
_cell.length_c   1.000
_cell.angle_alpha   90.00
_cell.angle_beta   90.00
_cell.angle_gamma   90.00
#
_symmetry.space_group_name_H-M   'P 1'
#
loop_
_entity.id
_entity.type
_entity.pdbx_description
1 polymer ?
#
loop_
_entity_poly.entity_id
_entity_poly.type
_entity_poly.pdbx_seq_one_letter_code
_entity_poly.pdbx_strand_id
1 'polypeptide(L)'
;MNKLLSLLIVCVVSWQALAQDERYFRQLFSGELNKKGKSDARKYSWSVHTPYYSLDLNRDGKEEQIVFVKKDNEDWIEILDSEKNKIFGHIFENKGYDSELFRIELKTLNAITDVLLLYYYEGVSKYIDFQGTARIYAITIDNRDLKTLSLFKGSSFFDEVKTFKGHYHKRNYEVYLEDLNRDETKELIIKHRNASTVFIYKGQGKWQTFNQNQK
;
A
#
# COMPACT_ATOMS: atom_id res chain seq x y z
N MET A 1 -20.91 -11.29 -58.82
CA MET A 1 -19.55 -10.81 -58.51
C MET A 1 -19.44 -10.12 -57.15
N ASN A 2 -20.36 -9.20 -56.79
CA ASN A 2 -20.26 -8.42 -55.54
C ASN A 2 -20.37 -9.23 -54.23
N LYS A 3 -21.05 -10.39 -54.22
CA LYS A 3 -21.18 -11.25 -53.03
C LYS A 3 -19.90 -12.03 -52.68
N LEU A 4 -19.07 -12.35 -53.68
CA LEU A 4 -17.81 -13.08 -53.46
C LEU A 4 -16.73 -12.15 -52.91
N LEU A 5 -16.71 -10.90 -53.39
CA LEU A 5 -15.79 -9.86 -52.92
C LEU A 5 -16.05 -9.47 -51.46
N SER A 6 -17.32 -9.38 -51.06
CA SER A 6 -17.70 -9.07 -49.68
C SER A 6 -17.36 -10.20 -48.71
N LEU A 7 -17.49 -11.47 -49.13
CA LEU A 7 -17.05 -12.62 -48.33
C LEU A 7 -15.52 -12.62 -48.13
N LEU A 8 -14.77 -12.26 -49.17
CA LEU A 8 -13.31 -12.18 -49.11
C LEU A 8 -12.83 -11.07 -48.16
N ILE A 9 -13.51 -9.91 -48.15
CA ILE A 9 -13.20 -8.80 -47.24
C ILE A 9 -13.45 -9.19 -45.78
N VAL A 10 -14.55 -9.90 -45.48
CA VAL A 10 -14.84 -10.38 -44.12
C VAL A 10 -13.77 -11.34 -43.62
N CYS A 11 -13.30 -12.27 -44.46
CA CYS A 11 -12.26 -13.24 -44.09
C CYS A 11 -10.89 -12.58 -43.82
N VAL A 12 -10.54 -11.51 -44.55
CA VAL A 12 -9.26 -10.81 -44.35
C VAL A 12 -9.27 -9.97 -43.07
N VAL A 13 -10.42 -9.38 -42.71
CA VAL A 13 -10.55 -8.57 -41.48
C VAL A 13 -10.51 -9.46 -40.22
N SER A 14 -11.06 -10.67 -40.27
CA SER A 14 -10.98 -11.62 -39.14
C SER A 14 -9.56 -12.11 -38.83
N TRP A 15 -8.68 -12.14 -39.83
CA TRP A 15 -7.29 -12.58 -39.62
C TRP A 15 -6.44 -11.56 -38.86
N GLN A 16 -6.76 -10.28 -39.01
CA GLN A 16 -6.09 -9.19 -38.29
C GLN A 16 -6.48 -9.17 -36.80
N ALA A 17 -7.71 -9.58 -36.46
CA ALA A 17 -8.17 -9.66 -35.08
C ALA A 17 -7.40 -10.72 -34.27
N LEU A 18 -7.15 -11.91 -34.85
CA LEU A 18 -6.38 -12.98 -34.19
C LEU A 18 -4.93 -12.58 -33.90
N ALA A 19 -4.32 -11.78 -34.78
CA ALA A 19 -2.94 -11.32 -34.61
C ALA A 19 -2.80 -10.23 -33.53
N GLN A 20 -3.86 -9.48 -33.25
CA GLN A 20 -3.86 -8.44 -32.21
C GLN A 20 -3.90 -9.07 -30.81
N ASP A 21 -4.71 -10.11 -30.63
CA ASP A 21 -4.82 -10.85 -29.37
C ASP A 21 -3.52 -11.63 -29.08
N GLU A 22 -2.94 -12.30 -30.08
CA GLU A 22 -1.66 -13.01 -29.94
C GLU A 22 -0.53 -12.05 -29.55
N ARG A 23 -0.46 -10.87 -30.18
CA ARG A 23 0.54 -9.85 -29.84
C ARG A 23 0.37 -9.37 -28.41
N TYR A 24 -0.87 -9.17 -27.95
CA TYR A 24 -1.15 -8.75 -26.58
C TYR A 24 -0.77 -9.84 -25.56
N PHE A 25 -1.15 -11.09 -25.83
CA PHE A 25 -0.73 -12.24 -25.01
C PHE A 25 0.78 -12.40 -24.98
N ARG A 26 1.45 -12.27 -26.12
CA ARG A 26 2.91 -12.31 -26.20
C ARG A 26 3.52 -11.22 -25.33
N GLN A 27 3.00 -9.99 -25.37
CA GLN A 27 3.49 -8.89 -24.54
C GLN A 27 3.25 -9.12 -23.04
N LEU A 28 2.14 -9.77 -22.68
CA LEU A 28 1.81 -10.17 -21.30
C LEU A 28 2.79 -11.23 -20.77
N PHE A 29 3.06 -12.27 -21.58
CA PHE A 29 3.91 -13.41 -21.19
C PHE A 29 5.41 -13.15 -21.37
N SER A 30 5.81 -12.30 -22.32
CA SER A 30 7.22 -11.92 -22.53
C SER A 30 7.72 -10.89 -21.52
N GLY A 31 6.83 -10.34 -20.70
CA GLY A 31 7.14 -9.25 -19.78
C GLY A 31 7.45 -7.93 -20.50
N GLU A 32 7.17 -7.81 -21.80
CA GLU A 32 7.33 -6.56 -22.54
C GLU A 32 6.40 -5.45 -22.03
N LEU A 33 5.22 -5.80 -21.49
CA LEU A 33 4.37 -4.85 -20.77
C LEU A 33 5.02 -4.33 -19.47
N ASN A 34 5.93 -5.10 -18.88
CA ASN A 34 6.66 -4.74 -17.66
C ASN A 34 7.95 -3.96 -17.95
N LYS A 35 8.36 -3.80 -19.22
CA LYS A 35 9.44 -2.87 -19.58
C LYS A 35 8.93 -1.44 -19.41
N LYS A 36 8.97 -0.97 -18.15
CA LYS A 36 8.74 0.42 -17.77
C LYS A 36 9.60 1.31 -18.68
N GLY A 37 8.96 1.92 -19.67
CA GLY A 37 9.49 3.11 -20.30
C GLY A 37 9.83 4.11 -19.20
N LYS A 38 10.95 4.81 -19.38
CA LYS A 38 11.42 5.90 -18.52
C LYS A 38 10.23 6.75 -18.08
N SER A 39 10.12 7.00 -16.78
CA SER A 39 9.04 7.76 -16.18
C SER A 39 9.09 9.21 -16.65
N ASP A 40 8.43 9.51 -17.77
CA ASP A 40 7.82 10.82 -17.91
C ASP A 40 6.92 11.00 -16.69
N ALA A 41 7.06 12.13 -16.00
CA ALA A 41 6.29 12.43 -14.80
C ALA A 41 4.80 12.19 -15.11
N ARG A 42 4.24 11.10 -14.56
CA ARG A 42 2.85 10.71 -14.83
C ARG A 42 1.95 11.90 -14.50
N LYS A 43 1.25 12.40 -15.51
CA LYS A 43 0.30 13.49 -15.35
C LYS A 43 -1.02 12.88 -14.87
N TYR A 44 -1.35 13.12 -13.60
CA TYR A 44 -2.64 12.73 -13.03
C TYR A 44 -3.75 13.64 -13.57
N SER A 45 -4.92 13.06 -13.83
CA SER A 45 -6.07 13.84 -14.31
C SER A 45 -6.86 14.42 -13.14
N TRP A 46 -6.96 13.67 -12.06
CA TRP A 46 -7.64 14.07 -10.84
C TRP A 46 -6.79 13.81 -9.60
N SER A 47 -6.90 14.70 -8.62
CA SER A 47 -6.23 14.58 -7.33
C SER A 47 -7.10 15.18 -6.23
N VAL A 48 -7.35 14.42 -5.17
CA VAL A 48 -8.01 14.90 -3.95
C VAL A 48 -7.18 14.52 -2.75
N HIS A 49 -7.09 15.45 -1.80
CA HIS A 49 -6.32 15.26 -0.58
C HIS A 49 -7.22 15.38 0.65
N THR A 50 -6.82 14.69 1.72
CA THR A 50 -7.37 14.92 3.06
C THR A 50 -6.88 16.26 3.62
N PRO A 51 -7.37 16.70 4.79
CA PRO A 51 -6.69 17.74 5.56
C PRO A 51 -5.22 17.40 5.79
N TYR A 52 -4.41 18.44 5.97
CA TYR A 52 -3.02 18.33 6.38
C TYR A 52 -2.98 18.13 7.90
N TYR A 53 -2.40 17.03 8.36
CA TYR A 53 -2.19 16.75 9.76
C TYR A 53 -0.75 17.12 10.14
N SER A 54 -0.59 18.04 11.07
CA SER A 54 0.74 18.46 11.54
C SER A 54 1.21 17.57 12.69
N LEU A 55 2.47 17.13 12.62
CA LEU A 55 3.11 16.33 13.66
C LEU A 55 4.62 16.55 13.60
N ASP A 56 5.26 16.82 14.74
CA ASP A 56 6.72 16.86 14.87
C ASP A 56 7.28 15.43 14.82
N LEU A 57 7.79 15.02 13.66
CA LEU A 57 8.24 13.65 13.39
C LEU A 57 9.67 13.41 13.89
N ASN A 58 10.51 14.43 13.93
CA ASN A 58 11.92 14.33 14.34
C ASN A 58 12.21 14.89 15.74
N ARG A 59 11.20 15.43 16.42
CA ARG A 59 11.29 16.04 17.76
C ARG A 59 12.20 17.27 17.82
N ASP A 60 12.29 18.02 16.73
CA ASP A 60 13.06 19.26 16.69
C ASP A 60 12.23 20.51 17.04
N GLY A 61 10.93 20.34 17.32
CA GLY A 61 9.97 21.39 17.63
C GLY A 61 9.33 22.03 16.39
N LYS A 62 9.64 21.57 15.18
CA LYS A 62 8.96 21.93 13.94
C LYS A 62 8.06 20.77 13.52
N GLU A 63 6.88 21.12 13.02
CA GLU A 63 5.92 20.11 12.60
C GLU A 63 6.02 19.84 11.11
N GLU A 64 6.08 18.56 10.75
CA GLU A 64 5.87 18.07 9.39
C GLU A 64 4.37 17.91 9.11
N GLN A 65 3.99 18.02 7.83
CA GLN A 65 2.61 17.82 7.41
C GLN A 65 2.45 16.45 6.76
N ILE A 66 1.50 15.67 7.26
CA ILE A 66 1.12 14.37 6.73
C ILE A 66 -0.21 14.53 5.98
N VAL A 67 -0.24 14.08 4.73
CA VAL A 67 -1.44 14.16 3.89
C VAL A 67 -1.66 12.87 3.13
N PHE A 68 -2.91 12.40 3.11
CA PHE A 68 -3.34 11.30 2.28
C PHE A 68 -3.95 11.85 0.99
N VAL A 69 -3.48 11.38 -0.16
CA VAL A 69 -3.86 11.91 -1.48
C VAL A 69 -4.33 10.78 -2.37
N LYS A 70 -5.53 10.90 -2.93
CA LYS A 70 -6.02 10.04 -3.99
C LYS A 70 -5.73 10.71 -5.32
N LYS A 71 -4.93 10.06 -6.17
CA LYS A 71 -4.56 10.53 -7.51
C LYS A 71 -5.05 9.52 -8.53
N ASP A 72 -6.07 9.90 -9.30
CA ASP A 72 -6.85 8.98 -10.14
C ASP A 72 -7.37 7.76 -9.33
N ASN A 73 -6.69 6.60 -9.39
CA ASN A 73 -7.02 5.38 -8.64
C ASN A 73 -5.88 4.91 -7.71
N GLU A 74 -4.89 5.77 -7.48
CA GLU A 74 -3.76 5.49 -6.61
C GLU A 74 -3.92 6.23 -5.29
N ASP A 75 -3.66 5.52 -4.19
CA ASP A 75 -3.69 6.07 -2.85
C ASP A 75 -2.28 6.38 -2.39
N TRP A 76 -2.03 7.62 -2.02
CA TRP A 76 -0.71 8.13 -1.64
C TRP A 76 -0.71 8.58 -0.18
N ILE A 77 0.39 8.33 0.51
CA ILE A 77 0.79 9.09 1.68
C ILE A 77 1.93 10.03 1.27
N GLU A 78 1.83 11.29 1.61
CA GLU A 78 2.88 12.28 1.41
C GLU A 78 3.21 12.93 2.76
N ILE A 79 4.51 13.11 3.02
CA ILE A 79 5.01 13.87 4.16
C ILE A 79 5.74 15.08 3.59
N LEU A 80 5.36 16.25 4.10
CA LEU A 80 5.91 17.54 3.70
C LEU A 80 6.67 18.15 4.88
N ASP A 81 7.73 18.88 4.58
CA ASP A 81 8.40 19.71 5.59
C ASP A 81 7.54 20.94 5.99
N SER A 82 8.07 21.75 6.90
CA SER A 82 7.43 23.00 7.35
C SER A 82 7.19 24.03 6.23
N GLU A 83 7.92 23.91 5.13
CA GLU A 83 7.81 24.78 3.94
C GLU A 83 6.88 24.17 2.87
N LYS A 84 6.24 23.03 3.17
CA LYS A 84 5.38 22.24 2.26
C LYS A 84 6.12 21.57 1.10
N ASN A 85 7.44 21.43 1.18
CA ASN A 85 8.17 20.62 0.22
C ASN A 85 8.01 19.15 0.57
N LYS A 86 7.79 18.30 -0.44
CA LYS A 86 7.64 16.86 -0.23
C LYS A 86 8.97 16.22 0.12
N ILE A 87 9.07 15.67 1.34
CA ILE A 87 10.25 14.94 1.83
C ILE A 87 10.08 13.42 1.72
N PHE A 88 8.84 12.92 1.74
CA PHE A 88 8.54 11.51 1.57
C PHE A 88 7.21 11.30 0.83
N GLY A 89 7.12 10.20 0.07
CA GLY A 89 5.88 9.81 -0.57
C GLY A 89 5.85 8.32 -0.89
N HIS A 90 4.70 7.68 -0.68
CA HIS A 90 4.50 6.27 -1.00
C HIS A 90 3.10 6.01 -1.55
N ILE A 91 3.00 5.04 -2.46
CA ILE A 91 1.74 4.57 -3.05
C ILE A 91 1.32 3.31 -2.30
N PHE A 92 0.14 3.33 -1.69
CA PHE A 92 -0.44 2.15 -1.09
C PHE A 92 -0.92 1.15 -2.14
N GLU A 93 -0.93 -0.12 -1.75
CA GLU A 93 -1.53 -1.17 -2.57
C GLU A 93 -3.01 -1.28 -2.22
N ASN A 94 -3.88 -0.85 -3.13
CA ASN A 94 -5.32 -1.05 -3.01
C ASN A 94 -5.72 -2.43 -3.54
N LYS A 95 -6.74 -3.03 -2.91
CA LYS A 95 -7.38 -4.28 -3.36
C LYS A 95 -8.79 -4.07 -3.89
N GLY A 96 -9.40 -2.92 -3.55
CA GLY A 96 -10.77 -2.61 -3.88
C GLY A 96 -11.01 -1.11 -3.99
N TYR A 97 -12.29 -0.73 -3.97
CA TYR A 97 -12.72 0.67 -3.91
C TYR A 97 -12.93 1.10 -2.44
N ASP A 98 -13.11 2.39 -2.19
CA ASP A 98 -13.26 2.98 -0.84
C ASP A 98 -12.09 2.67 0.11
N SER A 99 -10.87 2.58 -0.42
CA SER A 99 -9.65 2.49 0.40
C SER A 99 -9.36 3.82 1.11
N GLU A 100 -8.83 3.77 2.33
CA GLU A 100 -8.56 4.97 3.12
C GLU A 100 -7.49 4.75 4.19
N LEU A 101 -6.76 5.81 4.52
CA LEU A 101 -5.91 5.87 5.70
C LEU A 101 -6.73 6.42 6.88
N PHE A 102 -7.12 5.56 7.81
CA PHE A 102 -8.10 5.92 8.85
C PHE A 102 -7.48 6.20 10.23
N ARG A 103 -6.20 5.82 10.44
CA ARG A 103 -5.47 6.12 11.68
C ARG A 103 -3.97 6.19 11.43
N ILE A 104 -3.32 7.11 12.13
CA ILE A 104 -1.87 7.30 12.15
C ILE A 104 -1.43 7.36 13.62
N GLU A 105 -0.34 6.69 13.97
CA GLU A 105 0.24 6.76 15.32
C GLU A 105 1.75 6.89 15.26
N LEU A 106 2.31 7.90 15.91
CA LEU A 106 3.75 8.00 16.14
C LEU A 106 4.09 7.32 17.47
N LYS A 107 5.05 6.40 17.43
CA LYS A 107 5.54 5.66 18.60
C LYS A 107 7.06 5.55 18.57
N THR A 108 7.64 5.34 19.74
CA THR A 108 9.09 5.17 19.90
C THR A 108 9.47 3.69 19.97
N LEU A 109 10.35 3.28 19.05
CA LEU A 109 10.92 1.92 19.04
C LEU A 109 12.04 1.79 20.06
N ASN A 110 12.99 2.73 20.06
CA ASN A 110 14.10 2.83 21.00
C ASN A 110 14.50 4.30 21.21
N ALA A 111 15.59 4.58 21.92
CA ALA A 111 15.97 5.96 22.26
C ALA A 111 16.13 6.92 21.06
N ILE A 112 16.48 6.39 19.88
CA ILE A 112 16.88 7.17 18.70
C ILE A 112 15.97 6.95 17.48
N THR A 113 15.15 5.90 17.48
CA THR A 113 14.29 5.54 16.36
C THR A 113 12.82 5.63 16.75
N ASP A 114 12.08 6.39 15.95
CA ASP A 114 10.62 6.48 16.02
C ASP A 114 9.97 5.75 14.82
N VAL A 115 8.72 5.33 14.97
CA VAL A 115 7.91 4.68 13.94
C VAL A 115 6.54 5.31 13.85
N LEU A 116 6.14 5.64 12.64
CA LEU A 116 4.80 6.10 12.29
C LEU A 116 4.00 4.92 11.74
N LEU A 117 3.06 4.43 12.53
CA LEU A 117 2.15 3.34 12.17
C LEU A 117 0.96 3.90 11.41
N LEU A 118 0.76 3.39 10.19
CA LEU A 118 -0.32 3.77 9.30
C LEU A 118 -1.32 2.62 9.19
N TYR A 119 -2.55 2.86 9.61
CA TYR A 119 -3.65 1.90 9.54
C TYR A 119 -4.43 2.17 8.25
N TYR A 120 -4.14 1.37 7.23
CA TYR A 120 -4.67 1.57 5.89
C TYR A 120 -5.71 0.50 5.57
N TYR A 121 -6.92 0.93 5.25
CA TYR A 121 -7.98 0.09 4.71
C TYR A 121 -7.75 -0.08 3.20
N GLU A 122 -7.50 -1.32 2.76
CA GLU A 122 -7.15 -1.67 1.38
C GLU A 122 -8.35 -1.61 0.43
N GLY A 123 -9.54 -1.28 0.96
CA GLY A 123 -10.79 -1.16 0.21
C GLY A 123 -11.64 -2.43 0.22
N VAL A 124 -12.80 -2.33 -0.43
CA VAL A 124 -13.81 -3.39 -0.53
C VAL A 124 -13.79 -4.03 -1.91
N SER A 125 -13.88 -5.35 -1.96
CA SER A 125 -14.31 -6.07 -3.16
C SER A 125 -15.77 -6.50 -3.03
N LYS A 126 -16.55 -6.31 -4.10
CA LYS A 126 -17.93 -6.83 -4.23
C LYS A 126 -17.97 -7.72 -5.47
N TYR A 127 -17.96 -9.03 -5.27
CA TYR A 127 -18.22 -9.99 -6.35
C TYR A 127 -19.50 -10.78 -6.08
N ILE A 128 -19.64 -11.36 -4.88
CA ILE A 128 -20.87 -12.00 -4.38
C ILE A 128 -21.08 -11.63 -2.91
N ASP A 129 -20.01 -11.70 -2.12
CA ASP A 129 -19.95 -11.23 -0.73
C ASP A 129 -19.11 -9.93 -0.65
N PHE A 130 -19.37 -9.13 0.38
CA PHE A 130 -18.51 -7.99 0.74
C PHE A 130 -17.28 -8.53 1.45
N GLN A 131 -16.09 -8.16 0.99
CA GLN A 131 -14.86 -8.41 1.71
C GLN A 131 -13.99 -7.15 1.72
N GLY A 132 -13.71 -6.65 2.91
CA GLY A 132 -12.78 -5.55 3.16
C GLY A 132 -11.57 -6.03 3.95
N THR A 133 -10.38 -5.53 3.64
CA THR A 133 -9.16 -5.84 4.39
C THR A 133 -8.42 -4.58 4.79
N ALA A 134 -7.74 -4.59 5.95
CA ALA A 134 -6.84 -3.51 6.35
C ALA A 134 -5.44 -4.02 6.69
N ARG A 135 -4.44 -3.18 6.46
CA ARG A 135 -3.01 -3.47 6.60
C ARG A 135 -2.29 -2.37 7.36
N ILE A 136 -1.31 -2.78 8.18
CA ILE A 136 -0.37 -1.84 8.78
C ILE A 136 0.78 -1.56 7.83
N TYR A 137 1.07 -0.28 7.64
CA TYR A 137 2.36 0.18 7.14
C TYR A 137 3.11 0.87 8.27
N ALA A 138 4.43 0.76 8.29
CA ALA A 138 5.29 1.37 9.28
C ALA A 138 6.33 2.24 8.57
N ILE A 139 6.30 3.54 8.82
CA ILE A 139 7.37 4.44 8.38
C ILE A 139 8.34 4.61 9.55
N THR A 140 9.59 4.23 9.37
CA THR A 140 10.64 4.38 10.39
C THR A 140 11.44 5.65 10.18
N ILE A 141 11.82 6.29 11.28
CA ILE A 141 12.65 7.48 11.31
C ILE A 141 13.85 7.16 12.21
N ASP A 142 14.98 6.82 11.59
CA ASP A 142 16.21 6.51 12.31
C ASP A 142 16.96 7.76 12.72
N ASN A 143 17.53 7.73 13.92
CA ASN A 143 18.26 8.86 14.52
C ASN A 143 17.46 10.18 14.52
N ARG A 144 16.13 10.09 14.41
CA ARG A 144 15.24 11.23 14.17
C ARG A 144 15.68 12.10 12.99
N ASP A 145 16.28 11.51 11.96
CA ASP A 145 16.60 12.21 10.73
C ASP A 145 15.54 11.92 9.66
N LEU A 146 14.82 12.94 9.21
CA LEU A 146 13.77 12.84 8.20
C LEU A 146 14.29 12.29 6.85
N LYS A 147 15.61 12.35 6.59
CA LYS A 147 16.20 11.75 5.39
C LYS A 147 16.22 10.23 5.43
N THR A 148 16.00 9.63 6.60
CA THR A 148 16.01 8.17 6.80
C THR A 148 14.62 7.54 6.72
N LEU A 149 13.59 8.34 6.41
CA LEU A 149 12.21 7.88 6.25
C LEU A 149 12.16 6.67 5.31
N SER A 150 11.74 5.54 5.85
CA SER A 150 11.64 4.28 5.12
C SER A 150 10.36 3.57 5.48
N LEU A 151 9.66 3.05 4.49
CA LEU A 151 8.37 2.40 4.67
C LEU A 151 8.49 0.89 4.57
N PHE A 152 7.94 0.24 5.58
CA PHE A 152 7.75 -1.19 5.68
C PHE A 152 6.27 -1.54 5.54
N LYS A 153 5.98 -2.55 4.72
CA LYS A 153 4.66 -3.11 4.53
C LYS A 153 4.44 -4.28 5.49
N GLY A 154 3.60 -4.07 6.51
CA GLY A 154 3.26 -5.07 7.50
C GLY A 154 2.16 -6.05 7.05
N SER A 155 1.63 -6.81 8.00
CA SER A 155 0.57 -7.79 7.77
C SER A 155 -0.82 -7.16 7.65
N SER A 156 -1.71 -7.89 6.99
CA SER A 156 -3.15 -7.63 7.02
C SER A 156 -3.68 -8.00 8.41
N PHE A 157 -4.45 -7.13 9.05
CA PHE A 157 -4.90 -7.29 10.44
C PHE A 157 -6.42 -7.26 10.61
N PHE A 158 -7.15 -6.84 9.58
CA PHE A 158 -8.60 -6.66 9.66
C PHE A 158 -9.25 -7.33 8.46
N ASP A 159 -10.34 -8.07 8.74
CA ASP A 159 -11.26 -8.58 7.74
C ASP A 159 -12.68 -8.14 8.11
N GLU A 160 -13.36 -7.47 7.18
CA GLU A 160 -14.79 -7.18 7.25
C GLU A 160 -15.52 -7.99 6.19
N VAL A 161 -16.48 -8.80 6.60
CA VAL A 161 -17.21 -9.69 5.70
C VAL A 161 -18.71 -9.50 5.88
N LYS A 162 -19.42 -9.26 4.78
CA LYS A 162 -20.89 -9.35 4.73
C LYS A 162 -21.28 -10.39 3.70
N THR A 163 -21.91 -11.46 4.15
CA THR A 163 -22.39 -12.53 3.28
C THR A 163 -23.70 -12.14 2.58
N PHE A 164 -23.98 -12.73 1.42
CA PHE A 164 -25.25 -12.57 0.70
C PHE A 164 -26.48 -12.91 1.56
N LYS A 165 -26.33 -13.80 2.56
CA LYS A 165 -27.38 -14.16 3.53
C LYS A 165 -27.56 -13.13 4.65
N GLY A 166 -26.83 -12.02 4.63
CA GLY A 166 -26.98 -10.91 5.58
C GLY A 166 -26.12 -11.02 6.84
N HIS A 167 -25.31 -12.07 7.01
CA HIS A 167 -24.40 -12.16 8.15
C HIS A 167 -23.24 -11.18 7.99
N TYR A 168 -23.08 -10.27 8.95
CA TYR A 168 -22.02 -9.28 9.01
C TYR A 168 -21.03 -9.67 10.12
N HIS A 169 -19.74 -9.66 9.78
CA HIS A 169 -18.66 -9.93 10.72
C HIS A 169 -17.58 -8.87 10.60
N LYS A 170 -17.30 -8.19 11.72
CA LYS A 170 -16.17 -7.29 11.91
C LYS A 170 -15.26 -7.87 12.99
N ARG A 171 -13.97 -8.05 12.71
CA ARG A 171 -13.05 -8.72 13.63
C ARG A 171 -12.14 -7.72 14.35
N ASN A 172 -11.94 -7.95 15.64
CA ASN A 172 -11.03 -7.15 16.45
C ASN A 172 -9.57 -7.49 16.11
N TYR A 173 -8.70 -6.50 16.32
CA TYR A 173 -7.27 -6.59 16.10
C TYR A 173 -6.56 -5.77 17.17
N GLU A 174 -5.29 -6.10 17.42
CA GLU A 174 -4.42 -5.34 18.31
C GLU A 174 -3.09 -5.06 17.61
N VAL A 175 -2.63 -3.81 17.68
CA VAL A 175 -1.34 -3.39 17.14
C VAL A 175 -0.63 -2.59 18.21
N TYR A 176 0.52 -3.11 18.65
CA TYR A 176 1.28 -2.49 19.72
C TYR A 176 2.78 -2.79 19.57
N LEU A 177 3.58 -2.08 20.35
CA LEU A 177 5.03 -2.23 20.40
C LEU A 177 5.43 -2.75 21.78
N GLU A 178 6.26 -3.78 21.82
CA GLU A 178 6.76 -4.38 23.06
C GLU A 178 8.18 -4.90 22.82
N ASP A 179 9.08 -4.74 23.79
CA ASP A 179 10.44 -5.28 23.73
C ASP A 179 10.44 -6.71 24.28
N LEU A 180 10.38 -7.69 23.36
CA LEU A 180 10.26 -9.11 23.67
C LEU A 180 11.61 -9.75 23.98
N ASN A 181 12.69 -9.26 23.37
CA ASN A 181 14.03 -9.85 23.47
C ASN A 181 14.96 -9.10 24.45
N ARG A 182 14.49 -7.99 25.03
CA ARG A 182 15.20 -7.10 25.96
C ARG A 182 16.44 -6.44 25.35
N ASP A 183 16.38 -6.07 24.07
CA ASP A 183 17.45 -5.36 23.36
C ASP A 183 17.23 -3.83 23.30
N GLU A 184 16.27 -3.31 24.07
CA GLU A 184 15.84 -1.92 24.11
C GLU A 184 15.14 -1.42 22.83
N THR A 185 14.96 -2.29 21.83
CA THR A 185 14.22 -2.01 20.60
C THR A 185 12.93 -2.81 20.57
N LYS A 186 11.80 -2.11 20.68
CA LYS A 186 10.48 -2.77 20.67
C LYS A 186 10.19 -3.42 19.31
N GLU A 187 9.63 -4.62 19.34
CA GLU A 187 9.03 -5.27 18.18
C GLU A 187 7.63 -4.76 17.88
N LEU A 188 7.27 -4.74 16.60
CA LEU A 188 5.89 -4.48 16.16
C LEU A 188 5.09 -5.78 16.18
N ILE A 189 4.05 -5.81 17.01
CA ILE A 189 3.19 -6.96 17.19
C ILE A 189 1.81 -6.65 16.64
N ILE A 190 1.36 -7.50 15.72
CA ILE A 190 0.04 -7.42 15.11
C ILE A 190 -0.70 -8.72 15.45
N LYS A 191 -1.73 -8.62 16.30
CA LYS A 191 -2.60 -9.73 16.66
C LYS A 191 -3.93 -9.62 15.92
N HIS A 192 -4.33 -10.72 15.30
CA HIS A 192 -5.63 -10.86 14.66
C HIS A 192 -6.06 -12.33 14.72
N ARG A 193 -7.29 -12.58 15.20
CA ARG A 193 -7.81 -13.93 15.51
C ARG A 193 -6.88 -14.65 16.50
N ASN A 194 -6.45 -15.87 16.17
CA ASN A 194 -5.50 -16.67 16.94
C ASN A 194 -4.08 -16.57 16.37
N ALA A 195 -3.82 -15.61 15.47
CA ALA A 195 -2.53 -15.40 14.86
C ALA A 195 -1.89 -14.11 15.39
N SER A 196 -0.61 -14.20 15.72
CA SER A 196 0.22 -13.06 16.08
C SER A 196 1.37 -13.00 15.09
N THR A 197 1.57 -11.86 14.45
CA THR A 197 2.75 -11.61 13.63
C THR A 197 3.66 -10.64 14.37
N VAL A 198 4.92 -11.03 14.54
CA VAL A 198 5.94 -10.23 15.21
C VAL A 198 6.96 -9.78 14.15
N PHE A 199 7.18 -8.48 14.08
CA PHE A 199 8.18 -7.86 13.22
C PHE A 199 9.30 -7.26 14.08
N ILE A 200 10.51 -7.77 13.86
CA ILE A 200 11.73 -7.32 14.53
C ILE A 200 12.37 -6.24 13.66
N TYR A 201 12.64 -5.09 14.25
CA TYR A 201 13.36 -4.02 13.58
C TYR A 201 14.86 -4.34 13.50
N LYS A 202 15.48 -4.17 12.33
CA LYS A 202 16.91 -4.44 12.09
C LYS A 202 17.73 -3.18 11.80
N GLY A 203 17.12 -2.00 11.93
CA GLY A 203 17.73 -0.72 11.58
C GLY A 203 17.60 -0.38 10.09
N GLN A 204 17.79 0.89 9.75
CA GLN A 204 17.78 1.41 8.38
C GLN A 204 16.47 1.11 7.65
N GLY A 205 15.35 1.16 8.37
CA GLY A 205 14.03 0.84 7.86
C GLY A 205 13.78 -0.62 7.50
N LYS A 206 14.67 -1.54 7.88
CA LYS A 206 14.51 -2.97 7.61
C LYS A 206 13.79 -3.65 8.77
N TRP A 207 12.81 -4.48 8.41
CA TRP A 207 12.04 -5.30 9.35
C TRP A 207 12.11 -6.76 8.93
N GLN A 208 12.18 -7.65 9.91
CA GLN A 208 12.19 -9.09 9.71
C GLN A 208 10.99 -9.72 10.43
N THR A 209 10.31 -10.65 9.77
CA THR A 209 9.27 -11.44 10.45
C THR A 209 9.94 -12.56 11.25
N PHE A 210 9.51 -12.77 12.49
CA PHE A 210 10.06 -13.81 13.38
C PHE A 210 10.12 -15.21 12.74
N ASN A 211 9.15 -15.55 11.88
CA ASN A 211 9.03 -16.87 11.25
C ASN A 211 9.98 -17.14 10.06
N GLN A 212 10.87 -16.21 9.67
CA GLN A 212 11.69 -16.37 8.46
C GLN A 212 13.03 -17.13 8.66
N ASN A 213 13.36 -17.59 9.87
CA ASN A 213 14.62 -18.31 10.15
C ASN A 213 14.50 -19.85 10.08
N GLN A 214 13.56 -20.40 9.31
CA GLN A 214 13.50 -21.84 9.01
C GLN A 214 13.49 -22.10 7.50
N LYS A 215 14.63 -21.88 6.85
CA LYS A 215 14.99 -22.50 5.58
C LYS A 215 16.49 -22.73 5.52
#